data_AF-A0A344UFG9-F1
#
_entry.id   AF-A0A344UFG9-F1
#
_cell.length_a   1.000
_cell.length_b   1.000
_cell.length_c   1.000
_cell.angle_alpha   90.00
_cell.angle_beta   90.00
_cell.angle_gamma   90.00
#
_symmetry.space_group_name_H-M   'P 1'
#
loop_
_entity.id
_entity.type
_entity.pdbx_description
1 polymer ?
#
loop_
_entity_poly.entity_id
_entity_poly.type
_entity_poly.pdbx_seq_one_letter_code
_entity_poly.pdbx_strand_id
1 'polypeptide(L)'
;MRIQTQDFYHGAALMQIVEHPSFKALNKASEKYGHYLINKDQHIFIKYSTAEESPWQFKLSPDDIVSLEKACRKKEPAWLCLVCGGVAICALNKAEMLVVFDFTSQTNWVKVTIPPRGQCRVAGSNGDLDYAIPSNAFPAKVFL
;
A
#
# COMPACT_ATOMS: atom_id res chain seq x y z
N MET A 1 24.42 -2.22 8.42
CA MET A 1 23.10 -1.92 9.03
C MET A 1 22.57 -3.17 9.70
N ARG A 2 21.83 -3.02 10.81
CA ARG A 2 21.06 -4.13 11.38
C ARG A 2 19.70 -4.19 10.70
N ILE A 3 19.18 -5.40 10.51
CA ILE A 3 17.82 -5.61 10.00
C ILE A 3 16.82 -5.05 11.01
N GLN A 4 15.82 -4.34 10.52
CA GLN A 4 14.74 -3.73 11.28
C GLN A 4 13.41 -4.40 10.95
N THR A 5 12.42 -4.28 11.84
CA THR A 5 11.08 -4.84 11.65
C THR A 5 10.47 -4.47 10.30
N GLN A 6 10.61 -3.20 9.88
CA GLN A 6 10.12 -2.71 8.59
C GLN A 6 10.70 -3.46 7.38
N ASP A 7 11.92 -3.99 7.49
CA ASP A 7 12.58 -4.70 6.39
C ASP A 7 11.87 -6.03 6.10
N PHE A 8 11.35 -6.70 7.14
CA PHE A 8 10.57 -7.93 6.98
C PHE A 8 9.26 -7.68 6.24
N TYR A 9 8.50 -6.66 6.64
CA TYR A 9 7.20 -6.37 6.03
C TYR A 9 7.32 -5.76 4.63
N HIS A 10 8.29 -4.88 4.41
CA HIS A 10 8.58 -4.36 3.08
C HIS A 10 9.10 -5.47 2.18
N GLY A 11 9.99 -6.33 2.70
CA GLY A 11 10.49 -7.50 2.02
C GLY A 11 9.37 -8.44 1.58
N ALA A 12 8.35 -8.68 2.41
CA ALA A 12 7.21 -9.52 2.05
C ALA A 12 6.46 -9.02 0.81
N ALA A 13 6.21 -7.70 0.73
CA ALA A 13 5.56 -7.10 -0.42
C ALA A 13 6.46 -7.04 -1.66
N LEU A 14 7.72 -6.62 -1.48
CA LEU A 14 8.68 -6.54 -2.58
C LEU A 14 9.00 -7.91 -3.17
N MET A 15 9.08 -8.96 -2.35
CA MET A 15 9.33 -10.32 -2.84
C MET A 15 8.22 -10.78 -3.77
N GLN A 16 6.95 -10.60 -3.39
CA GLN A 16 5.83 -10.97 -4.27
C GLN A 16 5.83 -10.15 -5.57
N ILE A 17 6.15 -8.85 -5.51
CA ILE A 17 6.32 -8.02 -6.71
C ILE A 17 7.41 -8.58 -7.63
N VAL A 18 8.58 -8.93 -7.08
CA VAL A 18 9.75 -9.41 -7.84
C VAL A 18 9.47 -10.75 -8.53
N GLU A 19 8.69 -11.62 -7.89
CA GLU A 19 8.30 -12.93 -8.45
C GLU A 19 7.19 -12.85 -9.52
N HIS A 20 6.57 -11.69 -9.72
CA HIS A 20 5.51 -11.55 -10.73
C HIS A 20 6.09 -11.53 -12.16
N PRO A 21 5.50 -12.23 -13.16
CA PRO A 21 6.06 -12.32 -14.52
C PRO A 21 6.25 -10.98 -15.23
N SER A 22 5.47 -9.96 -14.89
CA SER A 22 5.59 -8.61 -15.46
C SER A 22 6.71 -7.76 -14.84
N PHE A 23 7.38 -8.25 -13.79
CA PHE A 23 8.46 -7.53 -13.12
C PHE A 23 9.72 -7.45 -14.00
N LYS A 24 10.36 -6.29 -14.02
CA LYS A 24 11.60 -6.03 -14.76
C LYS A 24 12.65 -5.32 -13.92
N ALA A 25 12.25 -4.37 -13.07
CA ALA A 25 13.18 -3.59 -12.26
C ALA A 25 12.52 -3.02 -10.99
N LEU A 26 13.32 -2.84 -9.94
CA LEU A 26 12.96 -2.15 -8.71
C LEU A 26 13.99 -1.05 -8.42
N ASN A 27 13.51 0.17 -8.17
CA ASN A 27 14.35 1.31 -7.82
C ASN A 27 13.77 2.03 -6.59
N LYS A 28 14.61 2.79 -5.87
CA LYS A 28 14.08 3.82 -4.95
C LYS A 28 13.38 4.89 -5.78
N ALA A 29 12.16 5.27 -5.41
CA ALA A 29 11.46 6.38 -6.06
C ALA A 29 11.77 7.73 -5.40
N SER A 30 12.16 7.73 -4.13
CA SER A 30 12.66 8.90 -3.40
C SER A 30 13.50 8.48 -2.18
N GLU A 31 13.94 9.45 -1.39
CA GLU A 31 14.60 9.19 -0.10
C GLU A 31 13.65 8.67 0.99
N LYS A 32 12.33 8.73 0.76
CA LYS A 32 11.34 8.23 1.70
C LYS A 32 11.38 6.70 1.75
N TYR A 33 11.60 6.15 2.95
CA TYR A 33 11.51 4.71 3.15
C TYR A 33 10.12 4.18 2.81
N GLY A 34 10.05 3.07 2.09
CA GLY A 34 8.79 2.51 1.61
C GLY A 34 8.30 3.07 0.28
N HIS A 35 9.00 4.01 -0.35
CA HIS A 35 8.63 4.54 -1.66
C HIS A 35 9.54 4.00 -2.76
N TYR A 36 8.98 3.14 -3.61
CA TYR A 36 9.70 2.43 -4.67
C TYR A 36 9.10 2.73 -6.04
N LEU A 37 9.89 2.47 -7.08
CA LEU A 37 9.51 2.56 -8.48
C LEU A 37 9.69 1.19 -9.13
N ILE A 38 8.58 0.52 -9.44
CA ILE A 38 8.57 -0.72 -10.22
C ILE A 38 8.63 -0.34 -11.70
N ASN A 39 9.40 -1.09 -12.50
CA ASN A 39 9.47 -1.01 -13.96
C ASN A 39 9.77 0.38 -14.55
N LYS A 40 10.22 1.31 -13.71
CA LYS A 40 10.51 2.74 -14.00
C LYS A 40 9.26 3.63 -14.15
N ASP A 41 8.06 3.10 -13.96
CA ASP A 41 6.82 3.80 -14.27
C ASP A 41 5.67 3.54 -13.27
N GLN A 42 5.89 2.77 -12.20
CA GLN A 42 4.86 2.49 -11.19
C GLN A 42 5.34 2.83 -9.79
N HIS A 43 4.74 3.86 -9.19
CA HIS A 43 5.03 4.29 -7.83
C HIS A 43 4.36 3.39 -6.80
N ILE A 44 5.14 2.81 -5.89
CA ILE A 44 4.66 1.95 -4.81
C ILE A 44 5.03 2.56 -3.47
N PHE A 45 4.03 2.72 -2.61
CA PHE A 45 4.18 3.09 -1.21
C PHE A 45 3.82 1.91 -0.34
N ILE A 46 4.75 1.42 0.46
CA ILE A 46 4.50 0.30 1.38
C ILE A 46 4.30 0.86 2.80
N LYS A 47 3.18 0.49 3.41
CA LYS A 47 2.91 0.66 4.83
C LYS A 47 2.60 -0.71 5.42
N TYR A 48 2.95 -0.92 6.67
CA TYR A 48 2.75 -2.20 7.34
C TYR A 48 2.10 -2.01 8.70
N SER A 49 1.44 -3.08 9.17
CA SER A 49 0.99 -3.24 10.53
C SER A 49 1.60 -4.52 11.09
N THR A 50 2.03 -4.46 12.35
CA THR A 50 2.57 -5.62 13.08
C THR A 50 1.50 -6.37 13.87
N ALA A 51 0.22 -5.93 13.79
CA ALA A 51 -0.87 -6.66 14.41
C ALA A 51 -1.02 -8.05 13.75
N GLU A 52 -1.23 -9.09 14.55
CA GLU A 52 -1.33 -10.46 14.06
C GLU A 52 -2.71 -10.74 13.43
N GLU A 53 -3.74 -10.04 13.91
CA GLU A 53 -5.13 -10.26 13.50
C GLU A 53 -5.82 -8.99 12.99
N SER A 54 -6.89 -9.20 12.22
CA SER A 54 -7.77 -8.15 11.72
C SER A 54 -8.51 -7.47 12.88
N PRO A 55 -8.75 -6.14 12.83
CA PRO A 55 -8.43 -5.22 11.73
C PRO A 55 -7.02 -4.61 11.83
N TRP A 56 -6.39 -4.38 10.68
CA TRP A 56 -5.11 -3.68 10.60
C TRP A 56 -5.33 -2.20 10.31
N GLN A 57 -4.86 -1.32 11.20
CA GLN A 57 -4.93 0.12 11.02
C GLN A 57 -3.56 0.71 10.67
N PHE A 58 -3.54 1.58 9.66
CA PHE A 58 -2.36 2.24 9.12
C PHE A 58 -2.54 3.74 9.26
N LYS A 59 -1.70 4.39 10.08
CA LYS A 59 -1.64 5.84 10.14
C LYS A 59 -0.78 6.37 9.01
N LEU A 60 -1.30 7.36 8.29
CA LEU A 60 -0.57 8.11 7.26
C LEU A 60 -0.06 9.40 7.90
N SER A 61 1.27 9.51 7.99
CA SER A 61 1.93 10.73 8.47
C SER A 61 1.77 11.87 7.45
N PRO A 62 1.93 13.14 7.84
CA PRO A 62 1.95 14.25 6.90
C PRO A 62 2.93 14.04 5.73
N ASP A 63 4.11 13.50 6.01
CA ASP A 63 5.11 13.16 4.99
C ASP A 63 4.67 12.02 4.05
N ASP A 64 3.84 11.07 4.54
CA ASP A 64 3.23 10.06 3.68
C ASP A 64 2.28 10.73 2.70
N ILE A 65 1.40 11.59 3.21
CA ILE A 65 0.38 12.30 2.45
C ILE A 65 1.00 13.18 1.37
N VAL A 66 1.99 14.02 1.71
CA VAL A 66 2.69 14.87 0.74
C VAL A 66 3.37 14.04 -0.35
N SER A 67 3.99 12.91 0.01
CA SER A 67 4.69 12.07 -0.97
C SER A 67 3.74 11.33 -1.89
N LEU A 68 2.64 10.78 -1.34
CA LEU A 68 1.59 10.13 -2.09
C LEU A 68 0.90 11.13 -3.03
N GLU A 69 0.57 12.33 -2.55
CA GLU A 69 -0.04 13.38 -3.36
C GLU A 69 0.87 13.75 -4.54
N LYS A 70 2.17 13.97 -4.26
CA LYS A 70 3.15 14.28 -5.30
C LYS A 70 3.23 13.18 -6.36
N ALA A 71 3.21 11.91 -5.96
CA ALA A 71 3.20 10.79 -6.90
C ALA A 71 1.88 10.72 -7.69
N CYS A 72 0.75 10.91 -7.03
CA CYS A 72 -0.59 10.89 -7.66
C CYS A 72 -0.82 12.04 -8.65
N ARG A 73 -0.07 13.13 -8.57
CA ARG A 73 -0.10 14.24 -9.54
C ARG A 73 0.69 13.95 -10.82
N LYS A 74 1.56 12.93 -10.82
CA LYS A 74 2.28 12.52 -12.02
C LYS A 74 1.40 11.69 -12.95
N LYS A 75 1.92 11.40 -14.14
CA LYS A 75 1.26 10.53 -15.12
C LYS A 75 1.40 9.05 -14.78
N GLU A 76 2.47 8.67 -14.09
CA GLU A 76 2.70 7.30 -13.63
C GLU A 76 1.65 6.86 -12.60
N PRO A 77 1.18 5.60 -12.63
CA PRO A 77 0.36 5.03 -11.57
C PRO A 77 1.04 5.10 -10.20
N ALA A 78 0.24 5.33 -9.16
CA ALA A 78 0.67 5.31 -7.77
C ALA A 78 -0.22 4.37 -6.95
N TRP A 79 0.43 3.54 -6.13
CA TRP A 79 -0.21 2.51 -5.31
C TRP A 79 0.21 2.61 -3.85
N LEU A 80 -0.75 2.41 -2.95
CA LEU A 80 -0.52 2.28 -1.50
C LEU A 80 -0.75 0.82 -1.13
N CYS A 81 0.33 0.11 -0.87
CA CYS A 81 0.35 -1.29 -0.48
C CYS A 81 0.37 -1.41 1.05
N LEU A 82 -0.69 -1.97 1.60
CA LEU A 82 -0.95 -2.12 3.03
C LEU A 82 -0.68 -3.58 3.45
N VAL A 83 0.47 -3.82 4.07
CA VAL A 83 0.88 -5.14 4.56
C VAL A 83 0.15 -5.42 5.88
N CYS A 84 -0.79 -6.36 5.82
CA CYS A 84 -1.69 -6.74 6.90
C CYS A 84 -1.09 -7.87 7.73
N GLY A 85 -0.17 -7.54 8.64
CA GLY A 85 0.57 -8.52 9.42
C GLY A 85 1.28 -9.52 8.51
N GLY A 86 1.14 -10.82 8.82
CA GLY A 86 1.60 -11.92 7.95
C GLY A 86 0.53 -12.48 7.01
N VAL A 87 -0.64 -11.82 6.88
CA VAL A 87 -1.83 -12.43 6.28
C VAL A 87 -1.98 -12.10 4.79
N ALA A 88 -1.97 -10.81 4.44
CA ALA A 88 -2.23 -10.35 3.08
C ALA A 88 -1.62 -8.98 2.80
N ILE A 89 -1.63 -8.57 1.54
CA ILE A 89 -1.23 -7.22 1.12
C ILE A 89 -2.40 -6.61 0.34
N CYS A 90 -2.97 -5.53 0.87
CA CYS A 90 -4.04 -4.80 0.21
C CYS A 90 -3.46 -3.59 -0.52
N ALA A 91 -3.48 -3.60 -1.86
CA ALA A 91 -3.03 -2.46 -2.67
C ALA A 91 -4.21 -1.56 -3.05
N LEU A 92 -4.05 -0.25 -2.82
CA LEU A 92 -5.00 0.78 -3.22
C LEU A 92 -4.42 1.59 -4.39
N ASN A 93 -5.20 1.82 -5.45
CA ASN A 93 -4.89 2.79 -6.49
C ASN A 93 -5.29 4.21 -6.07
N LYS A 94 -4.96 5.20 -6.90
CA LYS A 94 -5.31 6.61 -6.65
C LYS A 94 -6.81 6.85 -6.42
N ALA A 95 -7.69 6.21 -7.17
CA ALA A 95 -9.13 6.40 -7.02
C ALA A 95 -9.62 5.85 -5.68
N GLU A 96 -9.17 4.66 -5.29
CA GLU A 96 -9.45 4.05 -3.99
C GLU A 96 -8.90 4.89 -2.83
N MET A 97 -7.68 5.43 -2.97
CA MET A 97 -7.09 6.35 -1.98
C MET A 97 -7.97 7.57 -1.73
N LEU A 98 -8.46 8.21 -2.80
CA LEU A 98 -9.31 9.40 -2.72
C LEU A 98 -10.66 9.13 -2.05
N VAL A 99 -11.14 7.88 -2.06
CA VAL A 99 -12.32 7.50 -1.29
C VAL A 99 -11.98 7.44 0.19
N VAL A 100 -10.89 6.77 0.56
CA VAL A 100 -10.61 6.42 1.95
C VAL A 100 -9.92 7.51 2.76
N PHE A 101 -9.16 8.41 2.15
CA PHE A 101 -8.55 9.54 2.86
C PHE A 101 -8.41 10.79 1.96
N ASP A 102 -8.30 11.96 2.60
CA ASP A 102 -8.12 13.24 1.91
C ASP A 102 -6.67 13.71 2.04
N PHE A 103 -6.03 14.03 0.91
CA PHE A 103 -4.67 14.58 0.88
C PHE A 103 -4.52 15.92 1.61
N THR A 104 -5.62 16.65 1.88
CA THR A 104 -5.58 17.93 2.60
C THR A 104 -5.75 17.79 4.12
N SER A 105 -6.19 16.61 4.60
CA SER A 105 -6.44 16.38 6.03
C SER A 105 -5.15 16.21 6.82
N GLN A 106 -5.13 16.72 8.06
CA GLN A 106 -4.02 16.54 8.99
C GLN A 106 -3.99 15.16 9.64
N THR A 107 -5.13 14.46 9.67
CA THR A 107 -5.26 13.13 10.27
C THR A 107 -5.79 12.17 9.25
N ASN A 108 -4.90 11.32 8.73
CA ASN A 108 -5.25 10.30 7.75
C ASN A 108 -4.92 8.90 8.27
N TRP A 109 -5.88 8.00 8.12
CA TRP A 109 -5.71 6.60 8.43
C TRP A 109 -6.48 5.74 7.45
N VAL A 110 -5.99 4.52 7.27
CA VAL A 110 -6.66 3.46 6.51
C VAL A 110 -6.75 2.24 7.41
N LYS A 111 -7.87 1.53 7.35
CA LYS A 111 -8.14 0.30 8.09
C LYS A 111 -8.53 -0.79 7.11
N VAL A 112 -7.87 -1.92 7.22
CA VAL A 112 -8.17 -3.12 6.43
C VAL A 112 -8.73 -4.18 7.35
N THR A 113 -9.90 -4.70 7.00
CA THR A 113 -10.56 -5.82 7.68
C THR A 113 -10.65 -6.99 6.72
N ILE A 114 -10.16 -8.16 7.14
CA ILE A 114 -10.28 -9.40 6.35
C ILE A 114 -11.02 -10.42 7.22
N PRO A 115 -12.30 -10.70 6.93
CA PRO A 115 -13.02 -11.79 7.58
C PRO A 115 -12.37 -13.16 7.28
N PRO A 116 -12.64 -14.23 8.05
CA PRO A 116 -12.16 -15.56 7.72
C PRO A 116 -12.53 -15.98 6.28
N ARG A 117 -11.52 -16.33 5.47
CA ARG A 117 -11.66 -16.63 4.02
C ARG A 117 -12.24 -15.48 3.18
N GLY A 118 -12.21 -14.26 3.72
CA GLY A 118 -12.83 -13.08 3.14
C GLY A 118 -11.91 -12.27 2.24
N GLN A 119 -12.50 -11.20 1.72
CA GLN A 119 -11.83 -10.18 0.92
C GLN A 119 -11.49 -8.98 1.81
N CYS A 120 -10.54 -8.15 1.38
CA CYS A 120 -10.14 -6.93 2.07
C CYS A 120 -11.26 -5.90 2.00
N ARG A 121 -11.87 -5.58 3.14
CA ARG A 121 -12.76 -4.43 3.32
C ARG A 121 -11.92 -3.25 3.80
N VAL A 122 -12.01 -2.12 3.12
CA VAL A 122 -11.15 -0.96 3.37
C VAL A 122 -12.00 0.22 3.79
N ALA A 123 -11.66 0.77 4.96
CA ALA A 123 -12.23 1.97 5.54
C ALA A 123 -11.11 2.99 5.75
N GLY A 124 -11.43 4.28 5.78
CA GLY A 124 -10.45 5.30 6.08
C GLY A 124 -11.06 6.55 6.71
N SER A 125 -10.20 7.54 6.96
CA SER A 125 -10.58 8.80 7.60
C SER A 125 -11.60 9.64 6.81
N ASN A 126 -11.72 9.43 5.49
CA ASN A 126 -12.65 10.16 4.64
C ASN A 126 -13.90 9.34 4.26
N GLY A 127 -13.80 8.02 4.24
CA GLY A 127 -14.88 7.13 3.84
C GLY A 127 -14.43 5.70 3.66
N ASP A 128 -15.35 4.86 3.20
CA ASP A 128 -15.16 3.42 3.03
C ASP A 128 -15.34 3.05 1.56
N LEU A 129 -14.60 2.03 1.09
CA LEU A 129 -14.88 1.44 -0.21
C LEU A 129 -16.21 0.68 -0.15
N ASP A 130 -17.03 0.85 -1.18
CA ASP A 130 -18.32 0.17 -1.33
C ASP A 130 -18.19 -1.27 -1.88
N TYR A 131 -16.97 -1.68 -2.23
CA TYR A 131 -16.61 -3.04 -2.60
C TYR A 131 -15.42 -3.56 -1.80
N ALA A 132 -15.22 -4.88 -1.83
CA ALA A 132 -14.07 -5.51 -1.22
C ALA A 132 -13.00 -5.85 -2.28
N ILE A 133 -11.73 -5.69 -1.92
CA ILE A 133 -10.58 -6.03 -2.75
C ILE A 133 -10.21 -7.50 -2.48
N PRO A 134 -10.07 -8.37 -3.49
CA PRO A 134 -9.65 -9.75 -3.26
C PRO A 134 -8.31 -9.81 -2.52
N SER A 135 -8.21 -10.66 -1.50
CA SER A 135 -7.00 -10.79 -0.66
C SER A 135 -5.79 -11.35 -1.41
N ASN A 136 -6.01 -11.98 -2.57
CA ASN A 136 -5.00 -12.46 -3.51
C ASN A 136 -4.82 -11.55 -4.74
N ALA A 137 -5.39 -10.33 -4.73
CA ALA A 137 -5.25 -9.41 -5.87
C ALA A 137 -3.81 -8.88 -6.02
N PHE A 138 -3.06 -8.78 -4.93
CA PHE A 138 -1.64 -8.43 -4.95
C PHE A 138 -0.79 -9.69 -5.22
N PRO A 139 0.28 -9.62 -6.05
CA PRO A 139 0.86 -8.43 -6.67
C PRO A 139 0.26 -8.06 -8.03
N ALA A 140 -0.58 -8.90 -8.66
CA ALA A 140 -1.08 -8.67 -10.02
C ALA A 140 -1.72 -7.28 -10.20
N LYS A 141 -2.46 -6.81 -9.18
CA LYS A 141 -3.13 -5.51 -9.15
C LYS A 141 -2.19 -4.32 -9.44
N VAL A 142 -0.93 -4.36 -8.99
CA VAL A 142 -0.01 -3.23 -9.22
C VAL A 142 0.56 -3.18 -10.63
N PHE A 143 0.41 -4.25 -11.40
CA PHE A 143 0.87 -4.36 -12.80
C PHE A 143 -0.25 -4.11 -13.84
N LEU A 144 -1.44 -3.71 -13.40
CA LEU A 144 -2.59 -3.41 -14.27
C LEU A 144 -2.47 -2.05 -14.96
#